data_AF-A0A7X8XIN7-F1
#
_entry.id   AF-A0A7X8XIN7-F1
#
_cell.length_a   1.000
_cell.length_b   1.000
_cell.length_c   1.000
_cell.angle_alpha   90.00
_cell.angle_beta   90.00
_cell.angle_gamma   90.00
#
_symmetry.space_group_name_H-M   'P 1'
#
loop_
_entity.id
_entity.type
_entity.pdbx_description
1 polymer ?
#
loop_
_entity_poly.entity_id
_entity_poly.type
_entity_poly.pdbx_seq_one_letter_code
_entity_poly.pdbx_strand_id
1 'polypeptide(L)'
;MENTVNGFGWVSYYEKFADALLKYKDKRPALAQIVKDVFASSDVKNAKIQLPKISINESFNDIDPFTVMALFNRNLKPDKKKLVINSLAERLGCEPFPPEASFDGIPEAESRRIQFYWIELDVSSQIDKLWAVFEAAISLADNPTDENRKKFIETYNPSSRLKGIQWKLTFGLYWIRPNFFVPLEANSRSYLQNANWLDSDLKDQISNPKPPQDGGEHYLDFCQKVVD
;
A
#
# COMPACT_ATOMS: atom_id res chain seq x y z
N MET A 1 -21.12 -14.33 25.87
CA MET A 1 -19.95 -13.46 25.57
C MET A 1 -20.01 -13.21 24.09
N GLU A 2 -20.32 -11.97 23.72
CA GLU A 2 -20.53 -11.56 22.33
C GLU A 2 -19.26 -11.82 21.52
N ASN A 3 -19.40 -12.59 20.43
CA ASN A 3 -18.40 -12.65 19.38
C ASN A 3 -18.33 -11.25 18.76
N THR A 4 -17.45 -10.40 19.28
CA THR A 4 -17.05 -9.18 18.58
C THR A 4 -16.30 -9.62 17.34
N VAL A 5 -17.01 -9.68 16.20
CA VAL A 5 -16.43 -9.77 14.87
C VAL A 5 -15.43 -8.62 14.76
N ASN A 6 -14.14 -8.92 14.84
CA ASN A 6 -13.11 -7.91 14.70
C ASN A 6 -12.99 -7.55 13.21
N GLY A 7 -13.86 -6.63 12.76
CA GLY A 7 -13.92 -6.14 11.38
C GLY A 7 -12.61 -5.54 10.87
N PHE A 8 -11.67 -5.24 11.78
CA PHE A 8 -10.33 -4.73 11.53
C PHE A 8 -9.24 -5.82 11.49
N GLY A 9 -9.61 -7.10 11.39
CA GLY A 9 -8.65 -8.20 11.22
C GLY A 9 -7.71 -8.03 10.02
N TRP A 10 -8.09 -7.18 9.05
CA TRP A 10 -7.24 -6.80 7.93
C TRP A 10 -5.96 -6.08 8.34
N VAL A 11 -5.94 -5.32 9.45
CA VAL A 11 -4.77 -4.53 9.88
C VAL A 11 -3.56 -5.44 10.11
N SER A 12 -3.67 -6.37 11.06
CA SER A 12 -2.59 -7.32 11.37
C SER A 12 -2.24 -8.24 10.19
N TYR A 13 -3.22 -8.54 9.32
CA TYR A 13 -2.98 -9.32 8.12
C TYR A 13 -2.13 -8.55 7.10
N TYR A 14 -2.46 -7.29 6.85
CA TYR A 14 -1.77 -6.45 5.87
C TYR A 14 -0.31 -6.22 6.29
N GLU A 15 -0.05 -6.05 7.59
CA GLU A 15 1.30 -5.95 8.16
C GLU A 15 2.11 -7.23 7.87
N LYS A 16 1.57 -8.41 8.23
CA LYS A 16 2.20 -9.71 7.94
C LYS A 16 2.41 -9.95 6.44
N PHE A 17 1.45 -9.55 5.61
CA PHE A 17 1.55 -9.66 4.16
C PHE A 17 2.68 -8.78 3.62
N ALA A 18 2.80 -7.55 4.12
CA ALA A 18 3.88 -6.63 3.77
C ALA A 18 5.25 -7.18 4.19
N ASP A 19 5.35 -7.80 5.37
CA ASP A 19 6.58 -8.44 5.86
C ASP A 19 7.00 -9.63 4.98
N ALA A 20 6.03 -10.45 4.55
CA ALA A 20 6.30 -11.54 3.63
C ALA A 20 6.72 -11.01 2.24
N LEU A 21 6.09 -9.94 1.77
CA LEU A 21 6.44 -9.28 0.52
C LEU A 21 7.85 -8.69 0.56
N LEU A 22 8.29 -8.15 1.70
CA LEU A 22 9.65 -7.60 1.89
C LEU A 22 10.74 -8.64 1.59
N LYS A 23 10.49 -9.92 1.87
CA LYS A 23 11.43 -11.04 1.59
C LYS A 23 11.74 -11.23 0.10
N TYR A 24 10.95 -10.60 -0.79
CA TYR A 24 11.14 -10.64 -2.24
C TYR A 24 11.87 -9.41 -2.81
N LYS A 25 12.32 -8.46 -1.98
CA LYS A 25 13.05 -7.26 -2.41
C LYS A 25 14.23 -7.57 -3.33
N ASP A 26 14.98 -8.65 -3.06
CA ASP A 26 16.12 -9.10 -3.86
C ASP A 26 15.78 -10.26 -4.82
N LYS A 27 14.48 -10.59 -4.94
CA LYS A 27 13.94 -11.68 -5.78
C LYS A 27 12.78 -11.20 -6.65
N ARG A 28 12.83 -9.94 -7.09
CA ARG A 28 11.73 -9.27 -7.80
C ARG A 28 11.28 -9.97 -9.09
N PRO A 29 12.17 -10.59 -9.90
CA PRO A 29 11.71 -11.41 -11.03
C PRO A 29 10.85 -12.60 -10.63
N ALA A 30 11.17 -13.24 -9.49
CA ALA A 30 10.34 -14.32 -8.96
C ALA A 30 8.98 -13.80 -8.48
N LEU A 31 8.95 -12.62 -7.83
CA LEU A 31 7.70 -11.96 -7.44
C LEU A 31 6.84 -11.57 -8.65
N ALA A 32 7.44 -11.02 -9.70
CA ALA A 32 6.74 -10.71 -10.95
C ALA A 32 6.14 -11.98 -11.58
N GLN A 33 6.87 -13.10 -11.53
CA GLN A 33 6.36 -14.39 -12.00
C GLN A 33 5.19 -14.89 -11.15
N ILE A 34 5.25 -14.77 -9.82
CA ILE A 34 4.12 -15.10 -8.92
C ILE A 34 2.86 -14.34 -9.34
N VAL A 35 2.97 -13.03 -9.58
CA VAL A 35 1.84 -12.20 -10.02
C VAL A 35 1.29 -12.70 -11.36
N LYS A 36 2.14 -12.96 -12.35
CA LYS A 36 1.69 -13.51 -13.65
C LYS A 36 0.94 -14.82 -13.47
N ASP A 37 1.48 -15.74 -12.67
CA ASP A 37 0.89 -17.06 -12.45
C ASP A 37 -0.48 -16.96 -11.76
N VAL A 38 -0.61 -16.11 -10.74
CA VAL A 38 -1.89 -15.89 -10.04
C VAL A 38 -2.96 -15.41 -11.01
N PHE A 39 -2.65 -14.43 -11.87
CA PHE A 39 -3.61 -13.93 -12.86
C PHE A 39 -3.81 -14.86 -14.06
N ALA A 40 -2.90 -15.81 -14.27
CA ALA A 40 -3.05 -16.87 -15.26
C ALA A 40 -3.88 -18.07 -14.76
N SER A 41 -4.08 -18.20 -13.44
CA SER A 41 -4.79 -19.31 -12.81
C SER A 41 -6.25 -19.40 -13.24
N SER A 42 -6.80 -20.62 -13.23
CA SER A 42 -8.18 -20.90 -13.61
C SER A 42 -9.18 -20.16 -12.71
N ASP A 43 -8.93 -20.08 -11.40
CA ASP A 43 -9.85 -19.46 -10.44
C ASP A 43 -9.99 -17.95 -10.69
N VAL A 44 -8.87 -17.25 -10.86
CA VAL A 44 -8.84 -15.80 -11.13
C VAL A 44 -9.45 -15.49 -12.51
N LYS A 45 -9.17 -16.32 -13.52
CA LYS A 45 -9.78 -16.19 -14.86
C LYS A 45 -11.28 -16.46 -14.85
N ASN A 46 -11.75 -17.49 -14.15
CA ASN A 46 -13.17 -17.85 -14.03
C ASN A 46 -13.94 -16.75 -13.28
N ALA A 47 -13.32 -16.10 -12.29
CA ALA A 47 -13.86 -14.93 -11.61
C ALA A 47 -13.84 -13.64 -12.48
N LYS A 48 -13.36 -13.72 -13.72
CA LYS A 48 -13.23 -12.61 -14.68
C LYS A 48 -12.42 -11.45 -14.10
N ILE A 49 -11.32 -11.77 -13.41
CA ILE A 49 -10.41 -10.78 -12.84
C ILE A 49 -9.20 -10.67 -13.78
N GLN A 50 -9.00 -9.50 -14.35
CA GLN A 50 -7.87 -9.25 -15.26
C GLN A 50 -6.72 -8.56 -14.53
N LEU A 51 -5.49 -8.89 -14.93
CA LEU A 51 -4.31 -8.14 -14.54
C LEU A 51 -4.36 -6.77 -15.24
N PRO A 52 -4.30 -5.64 -14.51
CA PRO A 52 -4.21 -4.33 -15.14
C PRO A 52 -2.97 -4.18 -16.00
N LYS A 53 -3.01 -3.21 -16.91
CA LYS A 53 -1.82 -2.78 -17.65
C LYS A 53 -0.81 -2.13 -16.70
N ILE A 54 0.19 -2.90 -16.29
CA ILE A 54 1.33 -2.46 -15.46
C ILE A 54 2.65 -2.40 -16.23
N SER A 55 2.65 -2.78 -17.50
CA SER A 55 3.77 -2.61 -18.43
C SER A 55 3.27 -2.29 -19.84
N ILE A 56 4.18 -1.82 -20.70
CA ILE A 56 3.84 -1.44 -22.08
C ILE A 56 3.48 -2.67 -22.93
N ASN A 57 4.20 -3.79 -22.74
CA ASN A 57 4.13 -4.98 -23.59
C ASN A 57 3.45 -6.18 -22.90
N GLU A 58 2.72 -5.98 -21.81
CA GLU A 58 2.08 -7.02 -20.97
C GLU A 58 3.03 -8.05 -20.32
N SER A 59 4.28 -8.10 -20.77
CA SER A 59 5.39 -8.76 -20.10
C SER A 59 6.12 -7.78 -19.18
N PHE A 60 6.36 -8.18 -17.94
CA PHE A 60 7.15 -7.45 -16.95
C PHE A 60 7.96 -8.45 -16.13
N ASN A 61 9.24 -8.17 -15.89
CA ASN A 61 10.11 -9.05 -15.09
C ASN A 61 10.55 -8.39 -13.78
N ASP A 62 9.93 -7.26 -13.45
CA ASP A 62 10.18 -6.51 -12.23
C ASP A 62 8.86 -5.86 -11.78
N ILE A 63 8.68 -5.70 -10.48
CA ILE A 63 7.48 -5.12 -9.88
C ILE A 63 7.81 -4.50 -8.51
N ASP A 64 7.20 -3.37 -8.20
CA ASP A 64 7.30 -2.74 -6.89
C ASP A 64 6.28 -3.32 -5.90
N PRO A 65 6.54 -3.22 -4.58
CA PRO A 65 5.71 -3.88 -3.59
C PRO A 65 4.33 -3.23 -3.45
N PHE A 66 4.21 -1.92 -3.68
CA PHE A 66 2.93 -1.22 -3.58
C PHE A 66 1.99 -1.59 -4.73
N THR A 67 2.52 -1.80 -5.94
CA THR A 67 1.72 -2.33 -7.06
C THR A 67 1.18 -3.70 -6.75
N VAL A 68 1.95 -4.59 -6.10
CA VAL A 68 1.45 -5.91 -5.68
C VAL A 68 0.26 -5.77 -4.72
N MET A 69 0.36 -4.91 -3.71
CA MET A 69 -0.77 -4.67 -2.80
C MET A 69 -1.97 -4.01 -3.49
N ALA A 70 -1.70 -3.10 -4.43
CA ALA A 70 -2.75 -2.43 -5.19
C ALA A 70 -3.60 -3.40 -6.00
N LEU A 71 -3.07 -4.55 -6.47
CA LEU A 71 -3.80 -5.55 -7.26
C LEU A 71 -5.08 -6.07 -6.58
N PHE A 72 -5.06 -6.19 -5.25
CA PHE A 72 -6.23 -6.54 -4.44
C PHE A 72 -6.89 -5.33 -3.76
N ASN A 73 -6.18 -4.22 -3.56
CA ASN A 73 -6.75 -2.97 -3.02
C ASN A 73 -7.43 -2.07 -4.06
N ARG A 74 -7.53 -2.48 -5.33
CA ARG A 74 -8.28 -1.72 -6.35
C ARG A 74 -9.80 -1.93 -6.23
N ASN A 75 -10.57 -1.16 -6.99
CA ASN A 75 -12.02 -1.29 -7.07
C ASN A 75 -12.46 -2.66 -7.64
N LEU A 76 -12.59 -3.63 -6.73
CA LEU A 76 -13.05 -5.00 -6.90
C LEU A 76 -14.10 -5.27 -5.83
N LYS A 77 -15.07 -6.14 -6.13
CA LYS A 77 -16.00 -6.64 -5.12
C LYS A 77 -15.23 -7.40 -4.01
N PRO A 78 -15.70 -7.41 -2.75
CA PRO A 78 -14.98 -8.02 -1.63
C PRO A 78 -14.59 -9.50 -1.85
N ASP A 79 -15.47 -10.29 -2.47
CA ASP A 79 -15.19 -11.68 -2.86
C ASP A 79 -14.00 -11.79 -3.83
N LYS A 80 -13.94 -10.90 -4.81
CA LYS A 80 -12.82 -10.81 -5.77
C LYS A 80 -11.53 -10.32 -5.12
N LYS A 81 -11.61 -9.38 -4.17
CA LYS A 81 -10.45 -8.95 -3.37
C LYS A 81 -9.88 -10.13 -2.58
N LYS A 82 -10.74 -10.86 -1.86
CA LYS A 82 -10.38 -12.08 -1.10
C LYS A 82 -9.73 -13.14 -2.00
N LEU A 83 -10.26 -13.36 -3.21
CA LEU A 83 -9.66 -14.30 -4.15
C LEU A 83 -8.22 -13.89 -4.52
N VAL A 84 -8.00 -12.64 -4.96
CA VAL A 84 -6.66 -12.19 -5.39
C VAL A 84 -5.66 -12.19 -4.24
N ILE A 85 -6.05 -11.67 -3.06
CA ILE A 85 -5.14 -11.59 -1.91
C ILE A 85 -4.77 -12.98 -1.39
N ASN A 86 -5.70 -13.95 -1.40
CA ASN A 86 -5.44 -15.32 -0.97
C ASN A 86 -4.56 -16.08 -1.96
N SER A 87 -4.79 -15.91 -3.28
CA SER A 87 -3.93 -16.53 -4.29
C SER A 87 -2.50 -15.98 -4.25
N LEU A 88 -2.32 -14.70 -3.93
CA LEU A 88 -0.98 -14.14 -3.68
C LEU A 88 -0.38 -14.67 -2.37
N ALA A 89 -1.17 -14.67 -1.29
CA ALA A 89 -0.74 -15.12 0.03
C ALA A 89 -0.21 -16.56 0.01
N GLU A 90 -0.92 -17.48 -0.66
CA GLU A 90 -0.50 -18.87 -0.83
C GLU A 90 0.91 -18.97 -1.44
N ARG A 91 1.18 -18.18 -2.49
CA ARG A 91 2.47 -18.19 -3.21
C ARG A 91 3.58 -17.50 -2.44
N LEU A 92 3.25 -16.60 -1.52
CA LEU A 92 4.17 -15.89 -0.64
C LEU A 92 4.39 -16.62 0.70
N GLY A 93 3.65 -17.70 0.96
CA GLY A 93 3.71 -18.46 2.22
C GLY A 93 3.04 -17.77 3.40
N CYS A 94 2.01 -16.96 3.14
CA CYS A 94 1.20 -16.30 4.15
C CYS A 94 -0.05 -17.12 4.51
N GLU A 95 -0.59 -16.87 5.70
CA GLU A 95 -1.94 -17.30 6.05
C GLU A 95 -2.97 -16.66 5.09
N PRO A 96 -4.16 -17.26 4.87
CA PRO A 96 -5.22 -16.64 4.10
C PRO A 96 -5.82 -15.42 4.82
N PHE A 97 -6.39 -14.49 4.04
CA PHE A 97 -7.11 -13.33 4.56
C PHE A 97 -8.25 -13.77 5.50
N PRO A 98 -8.38 -13.18 6.70
CA PRO A 98 -9.36 -13.62 7.68
C PRO A 98 -10.78 -13.60 7.09
N PRO A 99 -11.53 -14.71 7.16
CA PRO A 99 -12.87 -14.80 6.57
C PRO A 99 -13.83 -13.73 7.06
N GLU A 100 -13.74 -13.41 8.35
CA GLU A 100 -14.62 -12.46 9.05
C GLU A 100 -14.19 -10.98 8.86
N ALA A 101 -12.99 -10.73 8.33
CA ALA A 101 -12.50 -9.36 8.15
C ALA A 101 -13.23 -8.65 6.99
N SER A 102 -13.52 -7.37 7.23
CA SER A 102 -14.03 -6.45 6.22
C SER A 102 -12.86 -5.76 5.50
N PHE A 103 -13.15 -5.07 4.39
CA PHE A 103 -12.20 -4.14 3.77
C PHE A 103 -12.49 -2.69 4.15
N ASP A 104 -13.32 -2.47 5.19
CA ASP A 104 -13.71 -1.13 5.60
C ASP A 104 -12.51 -0.38 6.17
N GLY A 105 -12.40 0.90 5.82
CA GLY A 105 -11.28 1.75 6.20
C GLY A 105 -10.03 1.59 5.33
N ILE A 106 -10.03 0.74 4.30
CA ILE A 106 -8.89 0.56 3.40
C ILE A 106 -9.03 1.49 2.17
N PRO A 107 -8.09 2.42 1.94
CA PRO A 107 -8.06 3.23 0.73
C PRO A 107 -7.95 2.37 -0.53
N GLU A 108 -8.73 2.70 -1.57
CA GLU A 108 -8.72 1.95 -2.82
C GLU A 108 -7.82 2.53 -3.90
N ALA A 109 -7.11 1.67 -4.62
CA ALA A 109 -6.36 2.04 -5.81
C ALA A 109 -7.26 2.20 -7.05
N GLU A 110 -7.01 3.21 -7.87
CA GLU A 110 -7.67 3.33 -9.16
C GLU A 110 -7.17 2.27 -10.16
N SER A 111 -8.08 1.42 -10.65
CA SER A 111 -7.76 0.35 -11.61
C SER A 111 -7.14 0.84 -12.93
N ARG A 112 -7.40 2.10 -13.33
CA ARG A 112 -6.87 2.70 -14.58
C ARG A 112 -5.37 2.93 -14.53
N ARG A 113 -4.81 3.13 -13.33
CA ARG A 113 -3.39 3.45 -13.14
C ARG A 113 -2.90 2.89 -11.81
N ILE A 114 -2.93 1.57 -11.73
CA ILE A 114 -2.68 0.84 -10.50
C ILE A 114 -1.21 0.94 -10.05
N GLN A 115 -0.29 1.04 -11.01
CA GLN A 115 1.15 0.94 -10.78
C GLN A 115 1.75 2.12 -10.01
N PHE A 116 2.76 1.79 -9.19
CA PHE A 116 3.76 2.62 -8.53
C PHE A 116 4.39 3.76 -9.34
N TYR A 117 4.66 3.42 -10.59
CA TYR A 117 5.69 4.00 -11.43
C TYR A 117 5.12 4.41 -12.78
N TRP A 118 5.90 5.20 -13.53
CA TRP A 118 5.55 5.59 -14.89
C TRP A 118 6.18 4.61 -15.88
N ILE A 119 5.35 3.87 -16.63
CA ILE A 119 5.78 2.74 -17.47
C ILE A 119 6.64 3.18 -18.67
N GLU A 120 6.51 4.44 -19.11
CA GLU A 120 7.29 5.04 -20.20
C GLU A 120 8.61 5.71 -19.74
N LEU A 121 8.96 5.63 -18.45
CA LEU A 121 10.25 6.10 -17.93
C LEU A 121 11.16 4.92 -17.57
N ASP A 122 12.34 5.19 -17.01
CA ASP A 122 13.19 4.16 -16.41
C ASP A 122 12.45 3.46 -15.26
N VAL A 123 11.87 2.30 -15.56
CA VAL A 123 11.06 1.53 -14.61
C VAL A 123 11.93 0.98 -13.48
N SER A 124 13.13 0.49 -13.76
CA SER A 124 14.01 -0.12 -12.76
C SER A 124 14.37 0.88 -11.66
N SER A 125 14.80 2.08 -12.04
CA SER A 125 15.17 3.12 -11.08
C SER A 125 13.98 3.61 -10.24
N GLN A 126 12.76 3.53 -10.76
CA GLN A 126 11.55 3.85 -10.00
C GLN A 126 11.20 2.74 -9.02
N ILE A 127 11.24 1.48 -9.47
CA ILE A 127 10.98 0.30 -8.63
C ILE A 127 12.00 0.23 -7.48
N ASP A 128 13.28 0.55 -7.73
CA ASP A 128 14.31 0.63 -6.67
C ASP A 128 13.94 1.60 -5.56
N LYS A 129 13.47 2.80 -5.91
CA LYS A 129 13.03 3.80 -4.93
C LYS A 129 11.82 3.30 -4.12
N LEU A 130 10.88 2.65 -4.79
CA LEU A 130 9.67 2.10 -4.17
C LEU A 130 9.99 0.98 -3.18
N TRP A 131 10.91 0.08 -3.52
CA TRP A 131 11.40 -0.93 -2.57
C TRP A 131 12.16 -0.30 -1.39
N ALA A 132 12.98 0.72 -1.65
CA ALA A 132 13.74 1.40 -0.61
C ALA A 132 12.83 2.08 0.43
N VAL A 133 11.79 2.80 -0.01
CA VAL A 133 10.84 3.44 0.91
C VAL A 133 9.93 2.41 1.60
N PHE A 134 9.57 1.31 0.94
CA PHE A 134 8.78 0.23 1.55
C PHE A 134 9.49 -0.40 2.75
N GLU A 135 10.77 -0.76 2.58
CA GLU A 135 11.60 -1.31 3.66
C GLU A 135 11.83 -0.29 4.79
N ALA A 136 12.16 0.97 4.44
CA ALA A 136 12.40 2.01 5.42
C ALA A 136 11.14 2.35 6.24
N ALA A 137 9.96 2.31 5.61
CA ALA A 137 8.68 2.54 6.27
C ALA A 137 8.33 1.43 7.26
N ILE A 138 8.53 0.17 6.88
CA ILE A 138 8.38 -0.98 7.79
C ILE A 138 9.33 -0.83 8.99
N SER A 139 10.61 -0.57 8.72
CA SER A 139 11.64 -0.45 9.76
C SER A 139 11.36 0.69 10.74
N LEU A 140 10.87 1.84 10.23
CA LEU A 140 10.48 2.99 11.05
C LEU A 140 9.28 2.67 11.94
N ALA A 141 8.22 2.10 11.39
CA ALA A 141 7.00 1.81 12.14
C ALA A 141 7.24 0.76 13.23
N ASP A 142 8.07 -0.25 12.95
CA ASP A 142 8.37 -1.33 13.91
C ASP A 142 9.39 -0.90 14.98
N ASN A 143 10.23 0.09 14.66
CA ASN A 143 11.25 0.60 15.58
C ASN A 143 11.55 2.09 15.31
N PRO A 144 10.83 3.03 15.94
CA PRO A 144 10.90 4.46 15.64
C PRO A 144 12.12 5.16 16.26
N THR A 145 13.31 4.79 15.78
CA THR A 145 14.58 5.44 16.12
C THR A 145 14.88 6.63 15.21
N ASP A 146 15.75 7.54 15.65
CA ASP A 146 16.23 8.66 14.82
C ASP A 146 16.89 8.18 13.52
N GLU A 147 17.60 7.05 13.57
CA GLU A 147 18.23 6.43 12.40
C GLU A 147 17.18 5.95 11.39
N ASN A 148 16.17 5.20 11.84
CA ASN A 148 15.09 4.75 10.96
C ASN A 148 14.25 5.92 10.43
N ARG A 149 14.05 6.95 11.25
CA ARG A 149 13.36 8.18 10.85
C ARG A 149 14.12 8.88 9.72
N LYS A 150 15.44 9.07 9.89
CA LYS A 150 16.31 9.63 8.85
C LYS A 150 16.28 8.78 7.57
N LYS A 151 16.38 7.45 7.70
CA LYS A 151 16.35 6.54 6.56
C LYS A 151 15.04 6.59 5.78
N PHE A 152 13.92 6.68 6.49
CA PHE A 152 12.62 6.90 5.87
C PHE A 152 12.60 8.21 5.09
N ILE A 153 13.03 9.33 5.67
CA ILE A 153 13.01 10.62 4.98
C ILE A 153 13.88 10.61 3.71
N GLU A 154 15.08 10.03 3.80
CA GLU A 154 16.01 9.90 2.68
C GLU A 154 15.43 9.09 1.52
N THR A 155 14.61 8.07 1.80
CA THR A 155 13.99 7.21 0.77
C THR A 155 12.62 7.71 0.31
N TYR A 156 11.86 8.35 1.20
CA TYR A 156 10.56 8.94 0.93
C TYR A 156 10.67 10.14 -0.02
N ASN A 157 11.59 11.06 0.24
CA ASN A 157 11.75 12.30 -0.54
C ASN A 157 11.93 12.08 -2.05
N PRO A 158 12.81 11.17 -2.52
CA PRO A 158 12.91 10.86 -3.95
C PRO A 158 11.72 10.04 -4.46
N SER A 159 11.11 9.19 -3.61
CA SER A 159 9.96 8.37 -3.98
C SER A 159 8.70 9.19 -4.19
N SER A 160 8.43 10.19 -3.35
CA SER A 160 7.24 11.06 -3.44
C SER A 160 7.25 11.98 -4.67
N ARG A 161 8.42 12.15 -5.30
CA ARG A 161 8.63 12.91 -6.53
C ARG A 161 8.53 12.07 -7.80
N LEU A 162 8.27 10.76 -7.69
CA LEU A 162 8.02 9.91 -8.85
C LEU A 162 6.82 10.41 -9.66
N LYS A 163 6.93 10.33 -10.99
CA LYS A 163 5.92 10.91 -11.89
C LYS A 163 4.56 10.25 -11.67
N GLY A 164 3.61 11.05 -11.18
CA GLY A 164 2.22 10.62 -10.98
C GLY A 164 2.00 9.68 -9.79
N ILE A 165 2.95 9.61 -8.85
CA ILE A 165 2.75 8.90 -7.58
C ILE A 165 1.86 9.70 -6.63
N GLN A 166 2.07 11.02 -6.51
CA GLN A 166 1.23 11.93 -5.71
C GLN A 166 0.83 11.33 -4.35
N TRP A 167 -0.46 11.39 -4.00
CA TRP A 167 -1.03 10.81 -2.78
C TRP A 167 -0.96 9.28 -2.71
N LYS A 168 -0.65 8.60 -3.83
CA LYS A 168 -0.58 7.13 -3.85
C LYS A 168 0.43 6.56 -2.89
N LEU A 169 1.55 7.25 -2.72
CA LEU A 169 2.55 6.81 -1.76
C LEU A 169 1.96 6.74 -0.34
N THR A 170 1.12 7.70 0.06
CA THR A 170 0.55 7.75 1.42
C THR A 170 -0.41 6.61 1.72
N PHE A 171 -1.27 6.21 0.76
CA PHE A 171 -2.10 5.02 0.98
C PHE A 171 -1.31 3.72 0.90
N GLY A 172 -0.26 3.67 0.06
CA GLY A 172 0.66 2.54 0.05
C GLY A 172 1.35 2.32 1.40
N LEU A 173 1.77 3.42 2.03
CA LEU A 173 2.35 3.42 3.37
C LEU A 173 1.30 3.07 4.44
N TYR A 174 0.08 3.57 4.31
CA TYR A 174 -1.02 3.17 5.20
C TYR A 174 -1.31 1.67 5.12
N TRP A 175 -1.33 1.08 3.92
CA TRP A 175 -1.60 -0.35 3.79
C TRP A 175 -0.58 -1.22 4.53
N ILE A 176 0.69 -0.85 4.56
CA ILE A 176 1.75 -1.69 5.14
C ILE A 176 1.82 -1.57 6.66
N ARG A 177 1.47 -0.40 7.22
CA ARG A 177 1.53 -0.07 8.65
C ARG A 177 0.40 0.93 9.00
N PRO A 178 -0.85 0.47 9.06
CA PRO A 178 -2.03 1.35 9.18
C PRO A 178 -2.15 2.03 10.55
N ASN A 179 -1.46 1.54 11.57
CA ASN A 179 -1.39 2.18 12.88
C ASN A 179 -0.28 3.24 12.98
N PHE A 180 0.50 3.46 11.91
CA PHE A 180 1.63 4.39 11.93
C PHE A 180 1.51 5.48 10.86
N PHE A 181 1.13 5.13 9.64
CA PHE A 181 0.97 6.09 8.56
C PHE A 181 -0.47 6.54 8.40
N VAL A 182 -0.69 7.69 7.77
CA VAL A 182 -2.04 8.20 7.48
C VAL A 182 -2.20 8.44 5.97
N PRO A 183 -3.29 7.94 5.34
CA PRO A 183 -3.58 8.17 3.94
C PRO A 183 -4.17 9.57 3.74
N LEU A 184 -3.70 10.28 2.71
CA LEU A 184 -4.01 11.70 2.48
C LEU A 184 -4.82 11.97 1.20
N GLU A 185 -5.37 10.95 0.55
CA GLU A 185 -6.29 11.16 -0.56
C GLU A 185 -7.66 11.68 -0.10
N ALA A 186 -8.45 12.19 -1.05
CA ALA A 186 -9.67 12.94 -0.75
C ALA A 186 -10.67 12.20 0.15
N ASN A 187 -10.85 10.88 -0.05
CA ASN A 187 -11.81 10.10 0.75
C ASN A 187 -11.35 9.97 2.21
N SER A 188 -10.08 9.61 2.44
CA SER A 188 -9.53 9.55 3.79
C SER A 188 -9.54 10.90 4.48
N ARG A 189 -9.23 11.99 3.76
CA ARG A 189 -9.34 13.35 4.30
C ARG A 189 -10.77 13.72 4.67
N SER A 190 -11.73 13.40 3.80
CA SER A 190 -13.15 13.64 4.09
C SER A 190 -13.62 12.86 5.32
N TYR A 191 -13.15 11.62 5.49
CA TYR A 191 -13.44 10.84 6.70
C TYR A 191 -12.85 11.49 7.96
N LEU A 192 -11.56 11.83 7.93
CA LEU A 192 -10.85 12.42 9.07
C LEU A 192 -11.41 13.81 9.44
N GLN A 193 -11.83 14.63 8.47
CA GLN A 193 -12.49 15.92 8.74
C GLN A 193 -13.77 15.78 9.57
N ASN A 194 -14.49 14.66 9.41
CA ASN A 194 -15.73 14.37 10.13
C ASN A 194 -15.50 13.60 11.44
N ALA A 195 -14.25 13.24 11.77
CA ALA A 195 -13.93 12.53 13.00
C ALA A 195 -14.15 13.43 14.22
N ASN A 196 -14.91 12.95 15.21
CA ASN A 196 -15.21 13.69 16.44
C ASN A 196 -14.02 13.75 17.42
N TRP A 197 -13.04 12.86 17.28
CA TRP A 197 -11.86 12.77 18.14
C TRP A 197 -10.70 13.66 17.70
N LEU A 198 -10.74 14.23 16.49
CA LEU A 198 -9.75 15.19 16.02
C LEU A 198 -10.13 16.63 16.40
N ASP A 199 -9.15 17.40 16.87
CA ASP A 199 -9.29 18.83 17.15
C ASP A 199 -9.45 19.68 15.86
N SER A 200 -9.80 20.94 16.02
CA SER A 200 -10.02 21.87 14.90
C SER A 200 -8.75 22.12 14.08
N ASP A 201 -7.60 22.21 14.73
CA ASP A 201 -6.33 22.57 14.09
C ASP A 201 -5.83 21.44 13.18
N LEU A 202 -6.06 20.18 13.58
CA LEU A 202 -5.80 19.01 12.76
C LEU A 202 -6.80 18.89 11.61
N LYS A 203 -8.08 19.16 11.83
CA LYS A 203 -9.09 19.19 10.76
C LYS A 203 -8.77 20.23 9.69
N ASP A 204 -8.26 21.39 10.08
CA ASP A 204 -7.83 22.43 9.14
C ASP A 204 -6.60 21.97 8.35
N GLN A 205 -5.61 21.34 8.99
CA GLN A 205 -4.45 20.74 8.32
C GLN A 205 -4.86 19.63 7.33
N ILE A 206 -5.84 18.79 7.67
CA ILE A 206 -6.37 17.74 6.80
C ILE A 206 -7.14 18.33 5.60
N SER A 207 -7.78 19.48 5.79
CA SER A 207 -8.51 20.16 4.71
C SER A 207 -7.57 20.62 3.60
N ASN A 208 -6.37 21.07 3.97
CA ASN A 208 -5.34 21.52 3.05
C ASN A 208 -3.97 20.90 3.39
N PRO A 209 -3.80 19.58 3.14
CA PRO A 209 -2.58 18.87 3.50
C PRO A 209 -1.41 19.38 2.67
N LYS A 210 -0.23 19.44 3.26
CA LYS A 210 0.99 19.61 2.47
C LYS A 210 1.12 18.46 1.47
N PRO A 211 1.49 18.74 0.21
CA PRO A 211 1.67 17.70 -0.78
C PRO A 211 2.78 16.73 -0.35
N PRO A 212 2.73 15.44 -0.73
CA PRO A 212 3.76 14.45 -0.37
C PRO A 212 5.18 14.85 -0.82
N GLN A 213 5.28 15.74 -1.82
CA GLN A 213 6.54 16.26 -2.33
C GLN A 213 7.21 17.29 -1.40
N ASP A 214 6.49 17.82 -0.40
CA ASP A 214 7.04 18.74 0.60
C ASP A 214 7.96 18.03 1.61
N GLY A 215 8.01 16.70 1.58
CA GLY A 215 9.04 15.90 2.20
C GLY A 215 8.57 14.99 3.33
N GLY A 216 9.37 13.98 3.63
CA GLY A 216 9.08 12.94 4.61
C GLY A 216 8.96 13.47 6.03
N GLU A 217 9.72 14.52 6.38
CA GLU A 217 9.65 15.20 7.68
C GLU A 217 8.22 15.66 7.99
N HIS A 218 7.66 16.48 7.08
CA HIS A 218 6.30 17.00 7.23
C HIS A 218 5.24 15.91 7.20
N TYR A 219 5.47 14.84 6.43
CA TYR A 219 4.54 13.71 6.40
C TYR A 219 4.54 12.92 7.72
N LEU A 220 5.71 12.67 8.31
CA LEU A 220 5.80 11.99 9.61
C LEU A 220 5.23 12.85 10.73
N ASP A 221 5.52 14.14 10.76
CA ASP A 221 4.95 15.06 11.75
C ASP A 221 3.42 15.09 11.67
N PHE A 222 2.86 14.99 10.45
CA PHE A 222 1.42 14.88 10.25
C PHE A 222 0.88 13.55 10.78
N CYS A 223 1.53 12.42 10.47
CA CYS A 223 1.08 11.10 10.93
C CYS A 223 1.08 11.02 12.47
N GLN A 224 2.14 11.51 13.12
CA GLN A 224 2.27 11.52 14.58
C GLN A 224 1.07 12.22 15.24
N LYS A 225 0.71 13.42 14.76
CA LYS A 225 -0.40 14.19 15.33
C LYS A 225 -1.78 13.57 15.16
N VAL A 226 -1.96 12.71 14.16
CA VAL A 226 -3.25 12.05 13.88
C VAL A 226 -3.37 10.71 14.60
N VAL A 227 -2.24 10.06 14.90
CA VAL A 227 -2.21 8.75 15.57
C VAL A 227 -2.17 8.88 17.10
N ASP A 228 -1.60 9.97 17.63
CA ASP A 228 -1.60 10.32 19.07
C ASP A 228 -2.98 10.75 19.59
#